data_AF-A0A2V8HFP1-F1
#
_entry.id   AF-A0A2V8HFP1-F1
#
_cell.length_a   1.000
_cell.length_b   1.000
_cell.length_c   1.000
_cell.angle_alpha   90.00
_cell.angle_beta   90.00
_cell.angle_gamma   90.00
#
_symmetry.space_group_name_H-M   'P 1'
#
loop_
_entity.id
_entity.type
_entity.pdbx_description
1 polymer ?
#
loop_
_entity_poly.entity_id
_entity_poly.type
_entity_poly.pdbx_seq_one_letter_code
_entity_poly.pdbx_strand_id
1 'polypeptide(L)'
;MDAFISHSSRDAAVAVDVERRLEHGGLKVWLDRSEIRPGRLLRKELQSAIADSRVVVLLWSKPAAASRWIAAEILTAFHLDRFIVVCARDKTALPYFLQNTIYLNVRPRKSDWAQPLLRAIRAAPRAANEVPAPMGSETTELAAEIRQLAAFQAEVTDRLGVNDLAGARKHQKTLDRRMKAAEKKWPLEAMILNLAGYHYKNAYMVKHWEAILAGRPPADRLLDDAERCFYESLFVDPYDFSALNGLGSILIYERDLDAAEFFIRRALALAKRAGASYPAADHDLELVLGLKAR
;
A
#
# COMPACT_ATOMS: atom_id res chain seq x y z
N MET A 1 -19.23 12.77 -1.93
CA MET A 1 -18.57 13.46 -3.07
C MET A 1 -18.68 12.59 -4.32
N ASP A 2 -18.70 13.17 -5.51
CA ASP A 2 -18.74 12.40 -6.77
C ASP A 2 -17.37 11.80 -7.10
N ALA A 3 -16.30 12.54 -6.86
CA ALA A 3 -14.93 12.09 -7.11
C ALA A 3 -13.94 12.63 -6.07
N PHE A 4 -12.95 11.82 -5.73
CA PHE A 4 -11.73 12.19 -5.03
C PHE A 4 -10.58 12.31 -6.05
N ILE A 5 -9.79 13.38 -6.05
CA ILE A 5 -8.62 13.51 -6.94
C ILE A 5 -7.34 13.16 -6.18
N SER A 6 -6.75 12.03 -6.55
CA SER A 6 -5.42 11.59 -6.11
C SER A 6 -4.36 12.12 -7.09
N HIS A 7 -3.37 12.85 -6.59
CA HIS A 7 -2.31 13.42 -7.41
C HIS A 7 -1.03 13.69 -6.62
N SER A 8 0.12 13.61 -7.28
CA SER A 8 1.36 14.10 -6.68
C SER A 8 1.32 15.63 -6.57
N SER A 9 1.90 16.20 -5.52
CA SER A 9 2.02 17.66 -5.36
C SER A 9 2.73 18.35 -6.55
N ARG A 10 3.59 17.62 -7.29
CA ARG A 10 4.22 18.10 -8.53
C ARG A 10 3.26 18.25 -9.72
N ASP A 11 2.05 17.71 -9.60
CA ASP A 11 0.97 17.79 -10.59
C ASP A 11 -0.18 18.70 -10.13
N ALA A 12 -0.01 19.48 -9.04
CA ALA A 12 -1.07 20.28 -8.42
C ALA A 12 -1.78 21.23 -9.39
N ALA A 13 -1.04 21.91 -10.28
CA ALA A 13 -1.63 22.82 -11.26
C ALA A 13 -2.64 22.11 -12.19
N VAL A 14 -2.39 20.83 -12.51
CA VAL A 14 -3.27 20.01 -13.34
C VAL A 14 -4.46 19.54 -12.52
N ALA A 15 -4.24 19.15 -11.27
CA ALA A 15 -5.29 18.71 -10.38
C ALA A 15 -6.33 19.81 -10.13
N VAL A 16 -5.90 21.06 -9.98
CA VAL A 16 -6.78 22.24 -9.89
C VAL A 16 -7.55 22.47 -11.20
N ASP A 17 -6.93 22.29 -12.37
CA ASP A 17 -7.65 22.40 -13.66
C ASP A 17 -8.70 21.28 -13.80
N VAL A 18 -8.38 20.05 -13.36
CA VAL A 18 -9.31 18.92 -13.35
C VAL A 18 -10.48 19.19 -12.41
N GLU A 19 -10.22 19.56 -11.16
CA GLU A 19 -11.25 19.94 -10.17
C GLU A 19 -12.22 20.97 -10.76
N ARG A 20 -11.70 22.12 -11.21
CA ARG A 20 -12.51 23.19 -11.80
C ARG A 20 -13.38 22.72 -12.97
N ARG A 21 -12.84 21.91 -13.88
CA ARG A 21 -13.61 21.42 -15.05
C ARG A 21 -14.66 20.39 -14.66
N LEU A 22 -14.39 19.56 -13.66
CA LEU A 22 -15.36 18.61 -13.14
C LEU A 22 -16.51 19.30 -12.40
N GLU A 23 -16.19 20.33 -11.60
CA GLU A 23 -17.17 21.17 -10.93
C GLU A 23 -18.04 21.96 -11.91
N HIS A 24 -17.44 22.54 -12.96
CA HIS A 24 -18.20 23.17 -14.04
C HIS A 24 -19.10 22.16 -14.77
N GLY A 25 -18.70 20.89 -14.82
CA GLY A 25 -19.53 19.78 -15.30
C GLY A 25 -20.58 19.29 -14.29
N GLY A 26 -20.76 19.97 -13.16
CA GLY A 26 -21.78 19.69 -12.15
C GLY A 26 -21.45 18.55 -11.18
N LEU A 27 -20.19 18.11 -11.09
CA LEU A 27 -19.75 17.11 -10.10
C LEU A 27 -19.21 17.79 -8.84
N LYS A 28 -19.48 17.20 -7.67
CA LYS A 28 -18.87 17.59 -6.40
C LYS A 28 -17.55 16.85 -6.23
N VAL A 29 -16.44 17.56 -6.25
CA VAL A 29 -15.11 16.96 -6.21
C VAL A 29 -14.42 17.29 -4.90
N TRP A 30 -13.66 16.32 -4.39
CA TRP A 30 -12.70 16.55 -3.33
C TRP A 30 -11.30 16.47 -3.92
N LEU A 31 -10.52 17.54 -3.80
CA LEU A 31 -9.14 17.59 -4.23
C LEU A 31 -8.24 17.51 -2.99
N ASP A 32 -7.27 16.58 -3.01
CA ASP A 32 -6.28 16.51 -1.95
C ASP A 32 -5.34 17.72 -1.98
N ARG A 33 -5.72 18.82 -1.34
CA ARG A 33 -4.89 20.03 -1.26
C ARG A 33 -3.80 19.91 -0.19
N SER A 34 -3.54 18.71 0.29
CA SER A 34 -2.63 18.43 1.38
C SER A 34 -1.18 18.62 0.92
N GLU A 35 -0.74 19.87 0.88
CA GLU A 35 0.61 20.15 1.37
C GLU A 35 0.64 19.63 2.81
N ILE A 36 1.38 18.55 3.03
CA ILE A 36 1.60 17.93 4.34
C ILE A 36 1.88 19.05 5.34
N ARG A 37 0.88 19.47 6.12
CA ARG A 37 1.12 20.40 7.21
C ARG A 37 1.89 19.62 8.27
N PRO A 38 3.07 20.08 8.70
CA PRO A 38 3.77 19.47 9.81
C PRO A 38 2.83 19.36 11.02
N GLY A 39 2.61 18.15 11.52
CA GLY A 39 1.90 17.92 12.79
C GLY A 39 0.43 17.49 12.74
N ARG A 40 -0.15 17.08 11.59
CA ARG A 40 -1.44 16.36 11.59
C ARG A 40 -1.30 14.91 11.12
N LEU A 41 -1.92 14.02 11.90
CA LEU A 41 -2.37 12.68 11.50
C LEU A 41 -3.40 12.85 10.36
N LEU A 42 -2.91 13.07 9.15
CA LEU A 42 -3.70 13.40 7.97
C LEU A 42 -4.27 12.16 7.25
N ARG A 43 -4.33 11.01 7.93
CA ARG A 43 -4.61 9.72 7.29
C ARG A 43 -6.06 9.27 7.45
N LYS A 44 -6.70 9.57 8.59
CA LYS A 44 -8.13 9.31 8.81
C LYS A 44 -9.03 10.16 7.92
N GLU A 45 -8.77 11.47 7.85
CA GLU A 45 -9.57 12.39 7.01
C GLU A 45 -9.48 12.00 5.53
N LEU A 46 -8.28 11.61 5.06
CA LEU A 46 -8.05 11.13 3.70
C LEU A 46 -8.81 9.83 3.41
N GLN A 47 -8.71 8.85 4.31
CA GLN A 47 -9.45 7.60 4.19
C GLN A 47 -10.97 7.83 4.18
N SER A 48 -11.48 8.72 5.04
CA SER A 48 -12.89 9.13 5.03
C SER A 48 -13.26 9.82 3.73
N ALA A 49 -12.43 10.72 3.20
CA ALA A 49 -12.69 11.41 1.93
C ALA A 49 -12.75 10.42 0.75
N ILE A 50 -11.90 9.39 0.73
CA ILE A 50 -11.98 8.31 -0.26
C ILE A 50 -13.26 7.49 -0.06
N ALA A 51 -13.60 7.13 1.17
CA ALA A 51 -14.82 6.37 1.48
C ALA A 51 -16.11 7.12 1.14
N ASP A 52 -16.12 8.44 1.31
CA ASP A 52 -17.24 9.33 1.02
C ASP A 52 -17.34 9.73 -0.46
N SER A 53 -16.32 9.38 -1.25
CA SER A 53 -16.28 9.63 -2.68
C SER A 53 -16.76 8.40 -3.46
N ARG A 54 -17.51 8.60 -4.55
CA ARG A 54 -17.96 7.47 -5.37
C ARG A 54 -16.81 6.88 -6.23
N VAL A 55 -15.95 7.75 -6.73
CA VAL A 55 -14.86 7.41 -7.66
C VAL A 55 -13.57 8.07 -7.19
N VAL A 56 -12.42 7.45 -7.50
CA VAL A 56 -11.11 8.09 -7.38
C VAL A 56 -10.60 8.43 -8.78
N VAL A 57 -10.24 9.70 -9.00
CA VAL A 57 -9.55 10.17 -10.21
C VAL A 57 -8.06 10.19 -9.89
N LEU A 58 -7.29 9.30 -10.51
CA LEU A 58 -5.85 9.18 -10.29
C LEU A 58 -5.09 9.94 -11.38
N LEU A 59 -4.40 11.03 -11.02
CA LEU A 59 -3.45 11.69 -11.92
C LEU A 59 -2.11 10.95 -11.87
N TRP A 60 -1.92 10.02 -12.80
CA TRP A 60 -0.75 9.15 -12.83
C TRP A 60 0.41 9.78 -13.59
N SER A 61 1.55 9.92 -12.91
CA SER A 61 2.79 10.51 -13.42
C SER A 61 3.99 9.82 -12.75
N LYS A 62 5.21 10.08 -13.24
CA LYS A 62 6.44 9.59 -12.60
C LYS A 62 6.55 10.04 -11.14
N PRO A 63 6.28 11.31 -10.77
CA PRO A 63 6.15 11.71 -9.37
C PRO A 63 5.08 10.97 -8.58
N ALA A 64 3.89 10.73 -9.17
CA ALA A 64 2.82 10.00 -8.48
C ALA A 64 3.22 8.55 -8.19
N ALA A 65 3.87 7.88 -9.15
CA ALA A 65 4.36 6.52 -8.99
C ALA A 65 5.43 6.35 -7.90
N ALA A 66 6.18 7.42 -7.60
CA ALA A 66 7.19 7.42 -6.54
C ALA A 66 6.64 7.87 -5.17
N SER A 67 5.36 8.22 -5.07
CA SER A 67 4.77 8.77 -3.86
C SER A 67 4.12 7.68 -3.00
N ARG A 68 4.63 7.48 -1.79
CA ARG A 68 4.01 6.57 -0.80
C ARG A 68 2.55 6.95 -0.48
N TRP A 69 2.22 8.24 -0.54
CA TRP A 69 0.85 8.72 -0.29
C TRP A 69 -0.11 8.27 -1.38
N ILE A 70 0.31 8.36 -2.66
CA ILE A 70 -0.50 7.89 -3.78
C ILE A 70 -0.68 6.37 -3.70
N ALA A 71 0.36 5.64 -3.31
CA ALA A 71 0.26 4.20 -3.09
C ALA A 71 -0.80 3.84 -2.03
N ALA A 72 -0.76 4.52 -0.88
CA ALA A 72 -1.75 4.34 0.18
C ALA A 72 -3.17 4.67 -0.29
N GLU A 73 -3.36 5.78 -1.01
CA GLU A 73 -4.66 6.23 -1.51
C GLU A 73 -5.28 5.25 -2.50
N ILE A 74 -4.52 4.79 -3.50
CA ILE A 74 -5.06 3.91 -4.54
C ILE A 74 -5.38 2.52 -4.00
N LEU A 75 -4.59 2.00 -3.05
CA LEU A 75 -4.90 0.74 -2.37
C LEU A 75 -6.09 0.88 -1.43
N THR A 76 -6.19 2.00 -0.71
CA THR A 76 -7.37 2.30 0.12
C THR A 76 -8.63 2.37 -0.74
N ALA A 77 -8.56 3.06 -1.87
CA ALA A 77 -9.66 3.14 -2.83
C ALA A 77 -10.07 1.76 -3.35
N PHE A 78 -9.10 0.95 -3.76
CA PHE A 78 -9.32 -0.42 -4.22
C PHE A 78 -10.03 -1.27 -3.15
N HIS A 79 -9.53 -1.27 -1.91
CA HIS A 79 -10.13 -2.03 -0.80
C HIS A 79 -11.45 -1.46 -0.26
N LEU A 80 -11.81 -0.24 -0.64
CA LEU A 80 -13.11 0.37 -0.38
C LEU A 80 -14.08 0.21 -1.57
N ASP A 81 -13.74 -0.63 -2.55
CA ASP A 81 -14.52 -0.88 -3.76
C ASP A 81 -14.78 0.40 -4.57
N ARG A 82 -13.82 1.34 -4.55
CA ARG A 82 -13.89 2.57 -5.33
C ARG A 82 -13.24 2.37 -6.68
N PHE A 83 -14.01 2.66 -7.72
CA PHE A 83 -13.50 2.64 -9.07
C PHE A 83 -12.47 3.76 -9.24
N ILE A 84 -11.32 3.41 -9.81
CA ILE A 84 -10.20 4.31 -10.09
C ILE A 84 -10.23 4.65 -11.58
N VAL A 85 -10.54 5.91 -11.88
CA VAL A 85 -10.42 6.47 -13.23
C VAL A 85 -9.00 7.01 -13.40
N VAL A 86 -8.20 6.31 -14.20
CA VAL A 86 -6.79 6.64 -14.42
C VAL A 86 -6.64 7.74 -15.46
N CYS A 87 -5.94 8.80 -15.08
CA CYS A 87 -5.58 9.94 -15.91
C CYS A 87 -4.06 10.01 -16.08
N ALA A 88 -3.54 9.41 -17.14
CA ALA A 88 -2.10 9.38 -17.44
C ALA A 88 -1.58 10.77 -17.86
N ARG A 89 -0.50 11.20 -17.20
CA ARG A 89 0.22 12.45 -17.43
C ARG A 89 1.44 12.26 -18.32
N ASP A 90 2.10 11.11 -18.22
CA ASP A 90 3.32 10.75 -18.94
C ASP A 90 3.29 9.25 -19.32
N LYS A 91 4.46 8.67 -19.62
CA LYS A 91 4.61 7.27 -20.04
C LYS A 91 4.91 6.31 -18.88
N THR A 92 4.73 6.75 -17.63
CA THR A 92 4.98 5.90 -16.46
C THR A 92 4.03 4.72 -16.48
N ALA A 93 4.58 3.51 -16.34
CA ALA A 93 3.79 2.29 -16.29
C ALA A 93 2.82 2.32 -15.10
N LEU A 94 1.63 1.76 -15.29
CA LEU A 94 0.66 1.60 -14.22
C LEU A 94 1.05 0.42 -13.32
N PRO A 95 0.68 0.46 -12.03
CA PRO A 95 0.67 -0.71 -11.17
C PRO A 95 -0.06 -1.86 -11.88
N TYR A 96 0.41 -3.10 -11.69
CA TYR A 96 -0.12 -4.25 -12.40
C TYR A 96 -1.63 -4.40 -12.22
N PHE A 97 -2.12 -4.20 -10.99
CA PHE A 97 -3.56 -4.28 -10.70
C PHE A 97 -4.44 -3.27 -11.44
N LEU A 98 -3.84 -2.25 -12.06
CA LEU A 98 -4.52 -1.26 -12.90
C LEU A 98 -4.21 -1.39 -14.40
N GLN A 99 -3.39 -2.37 -14.83
CA GLN A 99 -2.96 -2.47 -16.24
C GLN A 99 -4.10 -2.78 -17.23
N ASN A 100 -5.17 -3.45 -16.79
CA ASN A 100 -6.36 -3.67 -17.62
C ASN A 100 -7.32 -2.46 -17.67
N THR A 101 -6.96 -1.33 -17.04
CA THR A 101 -7.81 -0.14 -17.01
C THR A 101 -7.57 0.75 -18.23
N ILE A 102 -8.64 1.12 -18.94
CA ILE A 102 -8.58 2.19 -19.95
C ILE A 102 -8.32 3.52 -19.25
N TYR A 103 -7.23 4.20 -19.62
CA TYR A 103 -6.84 5.48 -19.05
C TYR A 103 -7.07 6.65 -20.01
N LEU A 104 -7.28 7.83 -19.45
CA LEU A 104 -7.36 9.09 -20.19
C LEU A 104 -6.01 9.78 -20.20
N ASN A 105 -5.60 10.33 -21.34
CA ASN A 105 -4.40 11.17 -21.40
C ASN A 105 -4.75 12.61 -21.01
N VAL A 106 -4.33 13.03 -19.82
CA VAL A 106 -4.57 14.40 -19.32
C VAL A 106 -3.29 15.21 -19.50
N ARG A 107 -3.25 16.11 -20.49
CA ARG A 107 -2.11 17.00 -20.74
C ARG A 107 -2.55 18.47 -20.70
N PRO A 108 -1.72 19.41 -20.21
CA PRO A 108 -2.15 20.79 -19.99
C PRO A 108 -2.61 21.53 -21.26
N ARG A 109 -2.01 21.21 -22.41
CA ARG A 109 -2.28 21.88 -23.70
C ARG A 109 -3.47 21.32 -24.47
N LYS A 110 -4.02 20.18 -24.07
CA LYS A 110 -5.19 19.57 -24.71
C LYS A 110 -6.40 19.71 -23.80
N SER A 111 -7.55 20.11 -24.34
CA SER A 111 -8.80 20.29 -23.59
C SER A 111 -9.82 19.18 -23.84
N ASP A 112 -9.49 18.22 -24.71
CA ASP A 112 -10.38 17.14 -25.17
C ASP A 112 -10.66 16.06 -24.12
N TRP A 113 -9.95 16.04 -22.98
CA TRP A 113 -10.11 15.04 -21.93
C TRP A 113 -11.25 15.32 -20.94
N ALA A 114 -11.74 16.56 -20.83
CA ALA A 114 -12.70 16.93 -19.77
C ALA A 114 -14.06 16.23 -19.92
N GLN A 115 -14.63 16.24 -21.11
CA GLN A 115 -15.91 15.57 -21.40
C GLN A 115 -15.81 14.04 -21.29
N PRO A 116 -14.77 13.38 -21.84
CA PRO A 116 -14.50 11.97 -21.56
C PRO A 116 -14.37 11.65 -20.06
N LEU A 117 -13.66 12.47 -19.28
CA LEU A 117 -13.51 12.26 -17.84
C LEU A 117 -14.84 12.38 -17.09
N LEU A 118 -15.64 13.39 -17.40
CA LEU A 118 -17.00 13.53 -16.84
C LEU A 118 -17.87 12.30 -17.12
N ARG A 119 -17.85 11.80 -18.37
CA ARG A 119 -18.56 10.58 -18.74
C ARG A 119 -18.04 9.35 -18.00
N ALA A 120 -16.72 9.19 -17.93
CA ALA A 120 -16.09 8.07 -17.22
C ALA A 120 -16.47 8.06 -15.75
N ILE A 121 -16.43 9.22 -15.06
CA ILE A 121 -16.85 9.32 -13.67
C ILE A 121 -18.34 8.94 -13.56
N ARG A 122 -19.24 9.56 -14.32
CA ARG A 122 -20.69 9.29 -14.24
C ARG A 122 -21.04 7.82 -14.51
N ALA A 123 -20.35 7.18 -15.45
CA ALA A 123 -20.58 5.77 -15.83
C ALA A 123 -19.80 4.76 -14.96
N ALA A 124 -18.89 5.21 -14.08
CA ALA A 124 -18.06 4.33 -13.29
C ALA A 124 -18.91 3.39 -12.41
N PRO A 125 -18.58 2.07 -12.39
CA PRO A 125 -19.28 1.11 -11.56
C PRO A 125 -19.05 1.38 -10.06
N ARG A 126 -19.90 0.81 -9.21
CA ARG A 126 -19.75 0.82 -7.75
C ARG A 126 -18.94 -0.41 -7.29
N ALA A 127 -17.75 -0.55 -7.85
CA ALA A 127 -16.82 -1.64 -7.56
C ALA A 127 -15.38 -1.19 -7.83
N ALA A 128 -14.41 -1.88 -7.25
CA ALA A 128 -13.01 -1.72 -7.62
C ALA A 128 -12.76 -2.09 -9.10
N ASN A 129 -11.65 -1.62 -9.67
CA ASN A 129 -11.19 -2.03 -11.00
C ASN A 129 -10.95 -3.54 -11.06
N GLU A 130 -11.21 -4.14 -12.22
CA GLU A 130 -10.87 -5.54 -12.46
C GLU A 130 -9.35 -5.72 -12.46
N VAL A 131 -8.89 -6.66 -11.63
CA VAL A 131 -7.46 -6.99 -11.53
C VAL A 131 -7.13 -8.01 -12.63
N PRO A 132 -6.11 -7.76 -13.47
CA PRO A 132 -5.65 -8.74 -14.44
C PRO A 132 -5.21 -10.04 -13.74
N ALA A 133 -5.50 -11.18 -14.36
CA ALA A 133 -4.96 -12.44 -13.90
C ALA A 133 -3.42 -12.38 -13.96
N PRO A 134 -2.71 -12.71 -12.85
CA PRO A 134 -1.27 -12.59 -12.80
C PRO A 134 -0.62 -13.44 -13.90
N MET A 135 0.24 -12.80 -14.69
CA MET A 135 1.10 -13.49 -15.65
C MET A 135 2.33 -13.99 -14.93
N GLY A 136 2.44 -15.30 -14.73
CA GLY A 136 3.62 -15.91 -14.14
C GLY A 136 3.54 -17.43 -14.13
N SER A 137 4.69 -18.09 -14.21
CA SER A 137 4.84 -19.50 -13.88
C SER A 137 5.83 -19.60 -12.73
N GLU A 138 5.36 -20.04 -11.56
CA GLU A 138 6.26 -20.27 -10.43
C GLU A 138 7.21 -21.42 -10.78
N THR A 139 8.51 -21.14 -10.78
CA THR A 139 9.52 -22.18 -10.97
C THR A 139 9.72 -22.95 -9.68
N THR A 140 10.12 -24.21 -9.77
CA THR A 140 10.47 -25.03 -8.59
C THR A 140 11.58 -24.38 -7.75
N GLU A 141 12.49 -23.67 -8.40
CA GLU A 141 13.55 -22.90 -7.75
C GLU A 141 13.00 -21.72 -6.94
N LEU A 142 12.13 -20.90 -7.53
CA LEU A 142 11.50 -19.77 -6.85
C LEU A 142 10.68 -20.25 -5.64
N ALA A 143 9.88 -21.29 -5.82
CA ALA A 143 9.08 -21.87 -4.75
C ALA A 143 9.94 -22.38 -3.58
N ALA A 144 11.08 -23.02 -3.89
CA ALA A 144 12.02 -23.48 -2.87
C ALA A 144 12.69 -22.32 -2.13
N GLU A 145 13.06 -21.25 -2.85
CA GLU A 145 13.64 -20.06 -2.26
C GLU A 145 12.67 -19.35 -1.32
N ILE A 146 11.43 -19.12 -1.76
CA ILE A 146 10.35 -18.50 -0.96
C ILE A 146 10.16 -19.26 0.35
N ARG A 147 10.04 -20.59 0.30
CA ARG A 147 9.88 -21.41 1.51
C ARG A 147 11.07 -21.27 2.46
N GLN A 148 12.29 -21.24 1.95
CA GLN A 148 13.49 -21.09 2.77
C GLN A 148 13.55 -19.70 3.42
N LEU A 149 13.32 -18.64 2.65
CA LEU A 149 13.27 -17.27 3.18
C LEU A 149 12.21 -17.11 4.27
N ALA A 150 10.99 -17.61 4.04
CA ALA A 150 9.91 -17.58 5.02
C ALA A 150 10.28 -18.31 6.32
N ALA A 151 10.92 -19.49 6.23
CA ALA A 151 11.39 -20.23 7.40
C ALA A 151 12.47 -19.45 8.18
N PHE A 152 13.42 -18.81 7.49
CA PHE A 152 14.42 -17.95 8.16
C PHE A 152 13.78 -16.74 8.85
N GLN A 153 12.73 -16.17 8.27
CA GLN A 153 12.01 -15.04 8.89
C GLN A 153 11.28 -15.47 10.15
N ALA A 154 10.60 -16.62 10.12
CA ALA A 154 9.92 -17.19 11.28
C ALA A 154 10.91 -17.38 12.45
N GLU A 155 12.10 -17.91 12.18
CA GLU A 155 13.14 -18.09 13.20
C GLU A 155 13.59 -16.76 13.85
N VAL A 156 13.63 -15.65 13.09
CA VAL A 156 13.92 -14.32 13.66
C VAL A 156 12.81 -13.89 14.61
N THR A 157 11.54 -14.03 14.20
CA THR A 157 10.39 -13.60 15.00
C THR A 157 10.17 -14.48 16.22
N ASP A 158 10.36 -15.80 16.10
CA ASP A 158 10.21 -16.75 17.21
C ASP A 158 11.20 -16.44 18.33
N ARG A 159 12.45 -16.08 17.96
CA ARG A 159 13.48 -15.65 18.91
C ARG A 159 13.14 -14.34 19.60
N LEU A 160 12.62 -13.36 18.87
CA LEU A 160 12.12 -12.13 19.48
C LEU A 160 10.98 -12.44 20.46
N GLY A 161 10.07 -13.36 20.11
CA GLY A 161 8.95 -13.79 20.96
C GLY A 161 9.38 -14.41 22.30
N VAL A 162 10.56 -15.05 22.35
CA VAL A 162 11.16 -15.58 23.59
C VAL A 162 12.23 -14.68 24.19
N ASN A 163 12.30 -13.41 23.76
CA ASN A 163 13.28 -12.40 24.19
C ASN A 163 14.76 -12.78 23.93
N ASP A 164 15.04 -13.65 22.97
CA ASP A 164 16.40 -13.96 22.49
C ASP A 164 16.83 -12.96 21.41
N LEU A 165 17.14 -11.73 21.84
CA LEU A 165 17.56 -10.66 20.92
C LEU A 165 18.91 -10.97 20.24
N ALA A 166 19.83 -11.65 20.94
CA ALA A 166 21.13 -12.01 20.39
C ALA A 166 21.00 -13.04 19.26
N GLY A 167 20.18 -14.07 19.47
CA GLY A 167 19.87 -15.05 18.44
C GLY A 167 19.10 -14.44 17.28
N ALA A 168 18.12 -13.57 17.54
CA ALA A 168 17.38 -12.86 16.48
C ALA A 168 18.35 -12.03 15.61
N ARG A 169 19.27 -11.26 16.22
CA ARG A 169 20.33 -10.53 15.49
C ARG A 169 21.19 -11.43 14.62
N LYS A 170 21.58 -12.61 15.14
CA LYS A 170 22.42 -13.57 14.40
C LYS A 170 21.68 -14.15 13.19
N HIS A 171 20.40 -14.49 13.34
CA HIS A 171 19.58 -15.04 12.25
C HIS A 171 19.25 -13.97 11.20
N GLN A 172 18.88 -12.76 11.64
CA GLN A 172 18.66 -11.61 10.76
C GLN A 172 19.90 -11.37 9.87
N LYS A 173 21.09 -11.30 10.47
CA LYS A 173 22.35 -11.09 9.74
C LYS A 173 22.65 -12.21 8.72
N THR A 174 22.27 -13.45 9.04
CA THR A 174 22.40 -14.57 8.10
C THR A 174 21.44 -14.40 6.92
N LEU A 175 20.20 -14.00 7.21
CA LEU A 175 19.16 -13.77 6.21
C LEU A 175 19.47 -12.60 5.28
N ASP A 176 20.12 -11.52 5.75
CA ASP A 176 20.42 -10.30 4.96
C ASP A 176 21.05 -10.63 3.59
N ARG A 177 22.04 -11.54 3.57
CA ARG A 177 22.73 -11.92 2.32
C ARG A 177 21.81 -12.65 1.36
N ARG A 178 20.96 -13.52 1.90
CA ARG A 178 20.05 -14.36 1.14
C ARG A 178 18.90 -13.54 0.56
N MET A 179 18.31 -12.67 1.39
CA MET A 179 17.25 -11.75 0.96
C MET A 179 17.75 -10.84 -0.17
N LYS A 180 18.94 -10.24 -0.01
CA LYS A 180 19.55 -9.40 -1.05
C LYS A 180 19.82 -10.15 -2.35
N ALA A 181 20.19 -11.43 -2.27
CA ALA A 181 20.38 -12.26 -3.46
C ALA A 181 19.04 -12.55 -4.16
N ALA A 182 17.98 -12.81 -3.38
CA ALA A 182 16.64 -13.05 -3.89
C ALA A 182 16.03 -11.79 -4.54
N GLU A 183 16.10 -10.62 -3.89
CA GLU A 183 15.67 -9.33 -4.47
C GLU A 183 16.37 -9.03 -5.80
N LYS A 184 17.67 -9.36 -5.89
CA LYS A 184 18.43 -9.17 -7.14
C LYS A 184 17.99 -10.14 -8.23
N LYS A 185 17.69 -11.39 -7.87
CA LYS A 185 17.37 -12.45 -8.83
C LYS A 185 15.92 -12.37 -9.31
N TRP A 186 15.00 -11.95 -8.44
CA TRP A 186 13.57 -11.88 -8.67
C TRP A 186 12.98 -10.52 -8.25
N PRO A 187 13.42 -9.42 -8.89
CA PRO A 187 13.07 -8.06 -8.45
C PRO A 187 11.59 -7.69 -8.64
N LEU A 188 10.83 -8.48 -9.40
CA LEU A 188 9.42 -8.23 -9.73
C LEU A 188 8.49 -9.30 -9.15
N GLU A 189 9.03 -10.31 -8.43
CA GLU A 189 8.20 -11.37 -7.86
C GLU A 189 7.51 -10.86 -6.59
N ALA A 190 6.17 -10.85 -6.60
CA ALA A 190 5.36 -10.30 -5.51
C ALA A 190 5.71 -10.91 -4.16
N MET A 191 5.84 -12.24 -4.09
CA MET A 191 6.17 -12.91 -2.83
C MET A 191 7.60 -12.59 -2.35
N ILE A 192 8.55 -12.35 -3.25
CA ILE A 192 9.90 -11.91 -2.87
C ILE A 192 9.86 -10.48 -2.32
N LEU A 193 9.05 -9.59 -2.91
CA LEU A 193 8.81 -8.23 -2.40
C LEU A 193 8.12 -8.27 -1.03
N ASN A 194 7.10 -9.12 -0.85
CA ASN A 194 6.44 -9.34 0.43
C ASN A 194 7.45 -9.79 1.51
N LEU A 195 8.25 -10.82 1.22
CA LEU A 195 9.31 -11.27 2.12
C LEU A 195 10.34 -10.17 2.37
N ALA A 196 10.73 -9.38 1.39
CA ALA A 196 11.61 -8.22 1.61
C ALA A 196 11.00 -7.23 2.62
N GLY A 197 9.71 -6.94 2.50
CA GLY A 197 8.97 -6.09 3.46
C GLY A 197 9.08 -6.61 4.89
N TYR A 198 8.80 -7.89 5.11
CA TYR A 198 8.99 -8.51 6.43
C TYR A 198 10.46 -8.54 6.88
N HIS A 199 11.41 -8.70 5.96
CA HIS A 199 12.83 -8.70 6.28
C HIS A 199 13.28 -7.34 6.84
N TYR A 200 12.88 -6.23 6.20
CA TYR A 200 13.19 -4.88 6.68
C TYR A 200 12.44 -4.55 7.98
N LYS A 201 11.17 -4.99 8.12
CA LYS A 201 10.42 -4.88 9.38
C LYS A 201 11.10 -5.63 10.53
N ASN A 202 11.57 -6.85 10.29
CA ASN A 202 12.25 -7.64 11.30
C ASN A 202 13.59 -7.02 11.67
N ALA A 203 14.35 -6.49 10.70
CA ALA A 203 15.55 -5.71 10.97
C ALA A 203 15.27 -4.49 11.86
N TYR A 204 14.15 -3.78 11.61
CA TYR A 204 13.70 -2.68 12.46
C TYR A 204 13.43 -3.16 13.91
N MET A 205 12.66 -4.24 14.06
CA MET A 205 12.34 -4.81 15.37
C MET A 205 13.61 -5.25 16.12
N VAL A 206 14.53 -5.93 15.44
CA VAL A 206 15.80 -6.38 16.01
C VAL A 206 16.69 -5.20 16.43
N LYS A 207 16.69 -4.11 15.64
CA LYS A 207 17.47 -2.91 15.93
C LYS A 207 16.92 -2.14 17.13
N HIS A 208 15.60 -2.07 17.25
CA HIS A 208 14.91 -1.19 18.20
C HIS A 208 14.09 -1.92 19.27
N TRP A 209 14.39 -3.21 19.51
CA TRP A 209 13.58 -4.09 20.35
C TRP A 209 13.26 -3.52 21.72
N GLU A 210 14.26 -2.99 22.42
CA GLU A 210 14.11 -2.40 23.76
C GLU A 210 13.17 -1.17 23.74
N ALA A 211 13.29 -0.31 22.72
CA ALA A 211 12.46 0.87 22.57
C ALA A 211 11.01 0.50 22.23
N ILE A 212 10.81 -0.53 21.40
CA ILE A 212 9.49 -1.09 21.06
C ILE A 212 8.81 -1.65 22.31
N LEU A 213 9.52 -2.47 23.10
CA LEU A 213 9.00 -3.02 24.37
C LEU A 213 8.66 -1.92 25.38
N ALA A 214 9.40 -0.81 25.37
CA ALA A 214 9.09 0.37 26.18
C ALA A 214 7.92 1.22 25.64
N GLY A 215 7.28 0.80 24.55
CA GLY A 215 6.18 1.51 23.91
C GLY A 215 6.59 2.79 23.16
N ARG A 216 7.87 2.91 22.79
CA ARG A 216 8.47 4.08 22.14
C ARG A 216 9.17 3.69 20.83
N PRO A 217 8.45 3.12 19.84
CA PRO A 217 9.04 2.75 18.55
C PRO A 217 9.62 4.02 17.88
N PRO A 218 10.93 4.05 17.58
CA PRO A 218 11.55 5.21 16.92
C PRO A 218 11.23 5.22 15.43
N ALA A 219 11.24 6.40 14.81
CA ALA A 219 11.25 6.53 13.35
C ALA A 219 12.57 5.99 12.79
N ASP A 220 12.49 5.19 11.73
CA ASP A 220 13.66 4.61 11.07
C ASP A 220 13.34 4.29 9.62
N ARG A 221 14.32 4.52 8.73
CA ARG A 221 14.21 4.24 7.30
C ARG A 221 13.89 2.77 7.00
N LEU A 222 14.21 1.84 7.90
CA LEU A 222 13.84 0.43 7.75
C LEU A 222 12.31 0.24 7.62
N LEU A 223 11.50 1.09 8.28
CA LEU A 223 10.05 1.07 8.10
C LEU A 223 9.65 1.60 6.71
N ASP A 224 10.29 2.67 6.22
CA ASP A 224 10.05 3.19 4.86
C ASP A 224 10.40 2.15 3.78
N ASP A 225 11.55 1.48 3.95
CA ASP A 225 12.00 0.44 3.01
C ASP A 225 11.07 -0.79 3.06
N ALA A 226 10.57 -1.16 4.24
CA ALA A 226 9.56 -2.22 4.40
C ALA A 226 8.21 -1.85 3.76
N GLU A 227 7.71 -0.63 4.02
CA GLU A 227 6.45 -0.12 3.48
C GLU A 227 6.47 -0.14 1.95
N ARG A 228 7.56 0.35 1.34
CA ARG A 228 7.73 0.32 -0.12
C ARG A 228 7.62 -1.09 -0.68
N CYS A 229 8.28 -2.06 -0.07
CA CYS A 229 8.23 -3.45 -0.52
C CYS A 229 6.79 -4.01 -0.48
N PHE A 230 6.02 -3.71 0.57
CA PHE A 230 4.62 -4.13 0.62
C PHE A 230 3.75 -3.42 -0.42
N TYR A 231 3.94 -2.13 -0.68
CA TYR A 231 3.24 -1.44 -1.76
C TYR A 231 3.58 -2.02 -3.13
N GLU A 232 4.86 -2.29 -3.41
CA GLU A 232 5.27 -2.91 -4.67
C GLU A 232 4.67 -4.32 -4.82
N SER A 233 4.61 -5.11 -3.74
CA SER A 233 3.91 -6.41 -3.73
C SER A 233 2.42 -6.27 -4.05
N LEU A 234 1.73 -5.34 -3.37
CA LEU A 234 0.29 -5.10 -3.55
C LEU A 234 -0.06 -4.45 -4.89
N PHE A 235 0.90 -3.78 -5.52
CA PHE A 235 0.76 -3.28 -6.88
C PHE A 235 0.78 -4.41 -7.91
N VAL A 236 1.37 -5.56 -7.56
CA VAL A 236 1.29 -6.80 -8.34
C VAL A 236 0.02 -7.56 -7.99
N ASP A 237 -0.18 -7.89 -6.71
CA ASP A 237 -1.35 -8.60 -6.23
C ASP A 237 -2.00 -7.86 -5.05
N PRO A 238 -3.06 -7.07 -5.27
CA PRO A 238 -3.73 -6.33 -4.20
C PRO A 238 -4.56 -7.24 -3.29
N TYR A 239 -4.68 -8.54 -3.60
CA TYR A 239 -5.38 -9.51 -2.76
C TYR A 239 -4.44 -10.27 -1.82
N ASP A 240 -3.13 -10.01 -1.86
CA ASP A 240 -2.16 -10.58 -0.93
C ASP A 240 -2.43 -10.09 0.50
N PHE A 241 -3.18 -10.89 1.25
CA PHE A 241 -3.52 -10.59 2.63
C PHE A 241 -2.29 -10.55 3.56
N SER A 242 -1.20 -11.22 3.19
CA SER A 242 0.05 -11.16 3.95
C SER A 242 0.68 -9.78 3.80
N ALA A 243 0.79 -9.27 2.58
CA ALA A 243 1.32 -7.92 2.35
C ALA A 243 0.43 -6.83 2.98
N LEU A 244 -0.90 -6.99 2.96
CA LEU A 244 -1.82 -6.07 3.66
C LEU A 244 -1.61 -6.05 5.16
N ASN A 245 -1.45 -7.22 5.79
CA ASN A 245 -1.12 -7.28 7.22
C ASN A 245 0.27 -6.70 7.48
N GLY A 246 1.22 -6.93 6.57
CA GLY A 246 2.53 -6.29 6.56
C GLY A 246 2.46 -4.77 6.66
N LEU A 247 1.69 -4.11 5.77
CA LEU A 247 1.42 -2.66 5.85
C LEU A 247 0.79 -2.28 7.20
N GLY A 248 -0.24 -3.01 7.63
CA GLY A 248 -0.86 -2.81 8.94
C GLY A 248 0.13 -2.79 10.09
N SER A 249 1.05 -3.75 10.11
CA SER A 249 2.10 -3.88 11.11
C SER A 249 3.11 -2.71 11.07
N ILE A 250 3.47 -2.21 9.88
CA ILE A 250 4.30 -0.99 9.75
C ILE A 250 3.58 0.21 10.37
N LEU A 251 2.29 0.36 10.06
CA LEU A 251 1.46 1.48 10.53
C LEU A 251 1.27 1.49 12.06
N ILE A 252 1.29 0.32 12.71
CA ILE A 252 1.35 0.22 14.18
C ILE A 252 2.59 0.93 14.73
N TYR A 253 3.77 0.67 14.15
CA TYR A 253 5.03 1.29 14.57
C TYR A 253 5.08 2.79 14.24
N GLU A 254 4.45 3.20 13.13
CA GLU A 254 4.26 4.62 12.77
C GLU A 254 3.19 5.35 13.60
N ARG A 255 2.48 4.62 14.49
CA ARG A 255 1.39 5.14 15.34
C ARG A 255 0.15 5.62 14.56
N ASP A 256 -0.02 5.15 13.34
CA ASP A 256 -1.20 5.40 12.54
C ASP A 256 -2.22 4.26 12.66
N LEU A 257 -2.86 4.21 13.84
CA LEU A 257 -3.69 3.08 14.24
C LEU A 257 -4.97 2.93 13.42
N ASP A 258 -5.51 4.02 12.86
CA ASP A 258 -6.71 3.98 12.03
C ASP A 258 -6.44 3.31 10.68
N ALA A 259 -5.33 3.66 10.01
CA ALA A 259 -4.94 2.98 8.78
C ALA A 259 -4.45 1.55 9.05
N ALA A 260 -3.73 1.33 10.16
CA ALA A 260 -3.33 -0.01 10.57
C ALA A 260 -4.55 -0.94 10.69
N GLU A 261 -5.57 -0.52 11.45
CA GLU A 261 -6.81 -1.27 11.60
C GLU A 261 -7.47 -1.56 10.24
N PHE A 262 -7.52 -0.56 9.36
CA PHE A 262 -8.11 -0.73 8.04
C PHE A 262 -7.45 -1.86 7.25
N PHE A 263 -6.13 -1.83 7.09
CA PHE A 263 -5.42 -2.83 6.29
C PHE A 263 -5.45 -4.22 6.94
N ILE A 264 -5.32 -4.31 8.27
CA ILE A 264 -5.38 -5.59 8.99
C ILE A 264 -6.77 -6.24 8.84
N ARG A 265 -7.85 -5.46 8.97
CA ARG A 265 -9.21 -5.99 8.76
C ARG A 265 -9.43 -6.48 7.33
N ARG A 266 -8.83 -5.81 6.34
CA ARG A 266 -8.88 -6.26 4.93
C ARG A 266 -8.08 -7.54 4.71
N ALA A 267 -6.90 -7.66 5.33
CA ALA A 267 -6.14 -8.89 5.34
C ALA A 267 -6.95 -10.06 5.92
N LEU A 268 -7.57 -9.88 7.09
CA LEU A 268 -8.41 -10.90 7.72
C LEU A 268 -9.63 -11.30 6.86
N ALA A 269 -10.29 -10.33 6.22
CA ALA A 269 -11.40 -10.60 5.33
C ALA A 269 -10.99 -11.43 4.10
N LEU A 270 -9.82 -11.13 3.52
CA LEU A 270 -9.27 -11.86 2.39
C LEU A 270 -8.78 -13.26 2.78
N ALA A 271 -8.08 -13.40 3.92
CA ALA A 271 -7.68 -14.69 4.46
C ALA A 271 -8.90 -15.60 4.70
N LYS A 272 -9.96 -15.05 5.31
CA LYS A 272 -11.23 -15.76 5.50
C LYS A 272 -11.87 -16.20 4.17
N ARG A 273 -11.87 -15.32 3.15
CA ARG A 273 -12.36 -15.66 1.80
C ARG A 273 -11.55 -16.77 1.14
N ALA A 274 -10.24 -16.83 1.41
CA ALA A 274 -9.35 -17.89 0.95
C ALA A 274 -9.46 -19.19 1.78
N GLY A 275 -10.28 -19.22 2.85
CA GLY A 275 -10.38 -20.37 3.75
C GLY A 275 -9.16 -20.55 4.67
N ALA A 276 -8.34 -19.51 4.84
CA ALA A 276 -7.16 -19.54 5.69
C ALA A 276 -7.45 -18.93 7.07
N SER A 277 -6.89 -19.55 8.12
CA SER A 277 -6.73 -18.90 9.43
C SER A 277 -5.52 -17.98 9.38
N TYR A 278 -5.58 -16.83 10.05
CA TYR A 278 -4.46 -15.88 10.06
C TYR A 278 -4.17 -15.30 11.46
N PRO A 279 -3.63 -16.12 12.39
CA PRO A 279 -3.45 -15.72 13.79
C PRO A 279 -2.56 -14.49 13.99
N ALA A 280 -1.57 -14.28 13.12
CA ALA A 280 -0.71 -13.10 13.18
C ALA A 280 -1.48 -11.79 12.95
N ALA A 281 -2.42 -11.79 12.00
CA ALA A 281 -3.27 -10.63 11.74
C ALA A 281 -4.33 -10.41 12.84
N ASP A 282 -4.82 -11.50 13.45
CA ASP A 282 -5.70 -11.40 14.63
C ASP A 282 -4.95 -10.73 15.79
N HIS A 283 -3.71 -11.15 16.06
CA HIS A 283 -2.85 -10.54 17.07
C HIS A 283 -2.56 -9.05 16.79
N ASP A 284 -2.20 -8.71 15.55
CA ASP A 284 -1.96 -7.32 15.15
C ASP A 284 -3.24 -6.47 15.33
N LEU A 285 -4.42 -7.02 15.03
CA LEU A 285 -5.71 -6.33 15.24
C LEU A 285 -6.00 -6.10 16.73
N GLU A 286 -5.81 -7.12 17.57
CA GLU A 286 -5.97 -7.00 19.02
C GLU A 286 -5.05 -5.91 19.60
N LEU A 287 -3.80 -5.87 19.15
CA LEU A 287 -2.84 -4.83 19.55
C LEU A 287 -3.34 -3.44 19.15
N VAL A 288 -3.78 -3.25 17.91
CA VAL A 288 -4.31 -1.97 17.43
C VAL A 288 -5.52 -1.51 18.25
N LEU A 289 -6.49 -2.40 18.48
CA LEU A 289 -7.69 -2.08 19.25
C LEU A 289 -7.34 -1.74 20.70
N GLY A 290 -6.41 -2.48 21.31
CA GLY A 290 -5.92 -2.21 22.67
C GLY A 290 -5.18 -0.88 22.78
N LEU A 291 -4.44 -0.47 21.74
CA LEU A 291 -3.76 0.83 21.70
C LEU A 291 -4.73 2.00 21.48
N LYS A 292 -5.82 1.80 20.72
CA LYS A 292 -6.84 2.83 20.48
C LYS A 292 -7.77 3.07 21.67
N ALA A 293 -7.86 2.11 22.58
CA ALA A 293 -8.70 2.20 23.78
C ALA A 293 -8.04 2.91 24.97
N ARG A 294 -6.75 3.28 24.85
CA ARG A 294 -5.97 3.98 25.89
C ARG A 294 -5.87 5.46 25.58
#